data_AF-A0A957VI77-F1
#
_entry.id   AF-A0A957VI77-F1
#
_cell.length_a   1.000
_cell.length_b   1.000
_cell.length_c   1.000
_cell.angle_alpha   90.00
_cell.angle_beta   90.00
_cell.angle_gamma   90.00
#
_symmetry.space_group_name_H-M   'P 1'
#
loop_
_entity.id
_entity.type
_entity.pdbx_description
1 polymer ?
#
loop_
_entity_poly.entity_id
_entity_poly.type
_entity_poly.pdbx_seq_one_letter_code
_entity_poly.pdbx_strand_id
1 'polypeptide(L)' 'MTVASSRWFESHTEQLDYGDLVMLVTADQKRYLLKLAPRQRLHTHQGAYAHDELVGQTRGSLVLSQAGQEALL' A
#
# COMPACT_ATOMS: atom_id res chain seq x y z
N MET A 1 4.58 -25.77 11.81
CA MET A 1 3.93 -25.98 10.50
C MET A 1 4.73 -25.20 9.47
N THR A 2 5.51 -25.87 8.64
CA THR A 2 6.33 -25.23 7.61
C THR A 2 5.46 -25.03 6.39
N VAL A 3 5.07 -23.79 6.10
CA VAL A 3 4.37 -23.47 4.85
C VAL A 3 5.39 -23.70 3.73
N ALA A 4 5.11 -24.66 2.85
CA ALA A 4 5.90 -24.86 1.65
C ALA A 4 5.82 -23.56 0.82
N SER A 5 6.94 -22.85 0.69
CA SER A 5 7.05 -21.70 -0.21
C SER A 5 6.89 -22.22 -1.64
N SER A 6 5.72 -21.95 -2.23
CA SER A 6 5.53 -22.21 -3.64
C SER A 6 6.32 -21.15 -4.42
N ARG A 7 7.01 -21.55 -5.49
CA ARG A 7 7.65 -20.61 -6.45
C ARG A 7 6.66 -19.61 -7.08
N TRP A 8 5.36 -19.84 -6.90
CA TRP A 8 4.27 -19.00 -7.39
C TRP A 8 3.74 -18.01 -6.33
N PHE A 9 4.15 -18.17 -5.08
CA PHE A 9 3.70 -17.35 -3.96
C PHE A 9 4.84 -17.22 -2.96
N GLU A 10 5.76 -16.31 -3.27
CA GLU A 10 6.66 -15.75 -2.27
C GLU A 10 5.93 -14.57 -1.62
N SER A 11 5.55 -14.71 -0.35
CA SER A 11 5.01 -13.60 0.41
C SER A 11 6.09 -12.54 0.57
N HIS A 12 6.03 -11.48 -0.24
CA HIS A 12 6.89 -10.33 -0.09
C HIS A 12 6.29 -9.43 1.00
N THR A 13 6.45 -9.81 2.26
CA THR A 13 6.14 -8.96 3.43
C THR A 13 7.27 -7.98 3.67
N GLU A 14 7.74 -7.34 2.60
CA GLU A 14 8.80 -6.34 2.66
C GLU A 14 8.21 -5.01 3.12
N GLN A 15 8.97 -4.28 3.93
CA GLN A 15 8.67 -2.90 4.23
C GLN A 15 8.85 -2.05 2.98
N LEU A 16 7.97 -1.09 2.80
CA LEU A 16 7.98 -0.17 1.68
C LEU A 16 9.01 0.95 1.91
N ASP A 17 9.69 1.35 0.85
CA ASP A 17 10.57 2.52 0.84
C ASP A 17 10.19 3.47 -0.30
N TYR A 18 10.74 4.68 -0.29
CA TYR A 18 10.64 5.60 -1.40
C TYR A 18 11.21 4.98 -2.68
N GLY A 19 10.54 5.22 -3.80
CA GLY A 19 10.90 4.66 -5.09
C GLY A 19 10.19 3.34 -5.41
N ASP A 20 9.61 2.66 -4.42
CA ASP A 20 8.81 1.46 -4.65
C ASP A 20 7.56 1.77 -5.48
N LEU A 21 7.25 0.85 -6.38
CA LEU A 21 5.99 0.83 -7.12
C LEU A 21 5.00 -0.04 -6.35
N VAL A 22 3.88 0.56 -5.94
CA VAL A 22 2.85 -0.10 -5.11
C VAL A 22 1.47 0.07 -5.71
N MET A 23 0.57 -0.85 -5.37
CA MET A 23 -0.83 -0.80 -5.77
C MET A 23 -1.70 -0.64 -4.53
N LEU A 24 -2.28 0.54 -4.36
CA LEU A 24 -3.26 0.79 -3.33
C LEU A 24 -4.65 0.38 -3.85
N VAL A 25 -5.38 -0.46 -3.09
CA VAL A 25 -6.75 -0.88 -3.38
C VAL A 25 -7.67 -0.32 -2.31
N THR A 26 -8.50 0.67 -2.66
CA THR A 26 -9.44 1.31 -1.73
C THR A 26 -10.63 0.40 -1.42
N ALA A 27 -11.38 0.71 -0.34
CA ALA A 27 -12.55 -0.09 0.07
C ALA A 27 -13.62 -0.28 -1.01
N ASP A 28 -13.78 0.70 -1.91
CA ASP A 28 -14.65 0.62 -3.11
C ASP A 28 -14.01 -0.13 -4.29
N GLN A 29 -12.90 -0.84 -4.05
CA GLN A 29 -12.16 -1.69 -4.98
C GLN A 29 -11.46 -0.94 -6.14
N LYS A 30 -11.37 0.40 -6.10
CA LYS A 30 -10.52 1.15 -7.05
C LYS A 30 -9.05 0.87 -6.77
N ARG A 31 -8.27 0.78 -7.84
CA ARG A 31 -6.85 0.42 -7.79
C ARG A 31 -6.03 1.58 -8.31
N TYR A 32 -5.05 2.00 -7.53
CA TYR A 32 -4.16 3.10 -7.86
C TYR A 32 -2.73 2.59 -7.85
N LEU A 33 -2.06 2.66 -9.00
CA LEU A 33 -0.65 2.35 -9.13
C LEU A 33 0.16 3.62 -8.89
N LEU A 34 1.03 3.63 -7.89
CA LEU A 34 1.81 4.79 -7.49
C LEU A 34 3.26 4.44 -7.19
N LYS A 35 4.16 5.36 -7.54
CA LYS A 35 5.56 5.32 -7.10
C LYS A 35 5.70 6.15 -5.83
N LEU A 36 6.16 5.54 -4.74
CA LEU A 36 6.33 6.25 -3.47
C LEU A 36 7.41 7.33 -3.60
N ALA A 37 7.12 8.51 -3.06
CA ALA A 37 7.97 9.69 -3.18
C ALA A 37 7.70 10.66 -2.01
N PRO A 38 8.73 11.36 -1.49
CA PRO A 38 8.57 12.23 -0.33
C PRO A 38 7.55 13.35 -0.56
N ARG A 39 6.74 13.63 0.46
CA ARG A 39 5.76 14.73 0.51
C ARG A 39 4.69 14.67 -0.60
N GLN A 40 4.52 13.52 -1.25
CA GLN A 40 3.47 13.29 -2.24
C GLN A 40 2.21 12.71 -1.59
N ARG A 41 1.07 12.90 -2.25
CA ARG A 41 -0.23 12.37 -1.82
C ARG A 41 -0.99 11.82 -3.01
N LEU A 42 -1.65 10.68 -2.81
CA LEU A 42 -2.70 10.21 -3.70
C LEU A 42 -4.03 10.79 -3.24
N HIS A 43 -4.64 11.64 -4.05
CA HIS A 43 -5.98 12.18 -3.78
C HIS A 43 -7.05 11.29 -4.41
N THR A 44 -8.01 10.85 -3.60
CA THR A 44 -9.18 10.08 -4.03
C THR A 44 -10.46 10.71 -3.50
N HIS A 45 -11.60 10.26 -4.01
CA HIS A 45 -12.91 10.58 -3.44
C HIS A 45 -13.12 10.07 -1.99
N GLN A 46 -12.28 9.15 -1.51
CA GLN A 46 -12.28 8.63 -0.13
C GLN A 46 -11.27 9.37 0.77
N GLY A 47 -10.72 10.49 0.32
CA GLY A 47 -9.67 11.23 1.01
C GLY A 47 -8.29 11.00 0.39
N ALA A 48 -7.27 11.57 1.01
CA ALA A 48 -5.90 11.49 0.54
C ALA A 48 -5.06 10.50 1.34
N TYR A 49 -4.15 9.79 0.67
CA TYR A 49 -3.15 8.92 1.30
C TYR A 49 -1.78 9.57 1.12
N ALA A 50 -1.10 9.92 2.21
CA ALA A 50 0.22 10.54 2.15
C ALA A 50 1.29 9.47 1.96
N HIS A 51 2.18 9.63 0.99
CA HIS A 51 3.21 8.63 0.69
C HIS A 51 4.14 8.42 1.89
N ASP A 52 4.42 9.48 2.65
CA ASP A 52 5.24 9.44 3.86
C ASP A 52 4.62 8.56 4.97
N GLU A 53 3.29 8.34 4.94
CA GLU A 53 2.57 7.44 5.86
C GLU A 53 2.49 5.99 5.32
N LEU A 54 2.80 5.78 4.03
CA LEU A 54 2.85 4.46 3.40
C LEU A 54 4.25 3.85 3.48
N VAL A 55 5.30 4.68 3.44
CA VAL A 55 6.69 4.24 3.63
C VAL A 55 6.87 3.66 5.02
N GLY A 56 7.61 2.55 5.12
CA GLY A 56 7.80 1.79 6.34
C GLY A 56 6.67 0.81 6.66
N GLN A 57 5.50 0.94 6.02
CA GLN A 57 4.44 -0.05 6.12
C GLN A 57 4.84 -1.33 5.39
N THR A 58 4.36 -2.47 5.89
CA THR A 58 4.55 -3.75 5.21
C THR A 58 3.59 -3.86 4.03
N ARG A 59 4.05 -4.36 2.89
CA ARG A 59 3.18 -4.76 1.77
C ARG A 59 2.01 -5.64 2.25
N GLY A 60 0.80 -5.35 1.80
CA GLY A 60 -0.44 -6.01 2.21
C GLY A 60 -1.08 -5.44 3.49
N SER A 61 -0.54 -4.36 4.06
CA SER A 61 -1.14 -3.73 5.25
C SER A 61 -2.42 -2.96 4.92
N LEU A 62 -3.32 -2.85 5.90
CA LEU A 62 -4.40 -1.87 5.86
C LEU A 62 -3.86 -0.50 6.25
N VAL A 63 -4.19 0.52 5.45
CA VAL A 63 -3.85 1.93 5.70
C VAL A 63 -5.08 2.79 5.60
N LEU A 64 -5.02 3.97 6.23
CA LEU A 64 -6.13 4.91 6.29
C LEU A 64 -5.84 6.13 5.42
N SER A 65 -6.89 6.65 4.77
CA SER A 65 -6.86 7.99 4.20
C SER A 65 -6.91 9.03 5.32
N GLN A 66 -6.62 10.29 5.00
CA GLN A 66 -6.85 11.42 5.90
C GLN A 66 -8.32 11.56 6.36
N ALA A 67 -9.27 10.95 5.64
CA ALA A 67 -10.69 10.90 6.02
C ALA A 67 -11.08 9.59 6.74
N GLY A 68 -10.10 8.77 7.13
CA GLY A 68 -10.30 7.53 7.86
C GLY A 68 -10.83 6.36 7.03
N GLN A 69 -10.70 6.41 5.69
CA GLN A 69 -11.15 5.33 4.82
C GLN A 69 -10.03 4.30 4.59
N GLU A 70 -10.37 3.02 4.74
CA GLU A 70 -9.42 1.92 4.60
C GLU A 70 -9.02 1.66 3.14
N ALA A 71 -7.77 1.25 2.97
CA ALA A 71 -7.24 0.70 1.73
C ALA A 71 -6.22 -0.40 2.02
N LEU A 72 -6.14 -1.39 1.14
CA LEU A 72 -5.09 -2.40 1.11
C LEU A 72 -3.90 -1.84 0.34
N LEU A 73 -2.72 -1.87 0.94
CA LEU A 73 -1.47 -1.36 0.39
C LEU A 73 -0.60 -2.43 -0.26
#